data_AF-K1TKJ9-F1
#
_entry.id   AF-K1TKJ9-F1
#
_cell.length_a   1.000
_cell.length_b   1.000
_cell.length_c   1.000
_cell.angle_alpha   90.00
_cell.angle_beta   90.00
_cell.angle_gamma   90.00
#
_symmetry.space_group_name_H-M   'P 1'
#
loop_
_entity.id
_entity.type
_entity.pdbx_description
1 polymer ?
#
loop_
_entity_poly.entity_id
_entity_poly.type
_entity_poly.pdbx_seq_one_letter_code
_entity_poly.pdbx_strand_id
1 'polypeptide(L)'
;MIDEFQDTSTIQWKNFKVLLEETMSRENAGNLIVGDVKQSIYRWRSGDWRLLNNIDKEFNKSAKKVSIETLDTNYRSDRNIIEFNNAFFTEAVKLEIEDLKDKCPEECKQLENAYSDVCQQVPDHHSNPNGSISIQLLGGENIEDRMMQTTLDTVDKLVERGVPCNKIAILVRSNRNIQDIAEYFMNHSDYPLVSDEAFRLDASQAVCTLVNALYILVHPNDNIALATLNKFCDTYSVAGNMPEQLLTNRSEYLEMPLFDLTERLFAELKLGE
;
A
#
# COMPACT_ATOMS: atom_id res chain seq x y z
N MET A 1 -4.90 4.59 -22.16
CA MET A 1 -5.79 4.08 -21.09
C MET A 1 -5.26 4.61 -19.78
N ILE A 2 -6.14 5.08 -18.91
CA ILE A 2 -5.83 5.48 -17.54
C ILE A 2 -6.69 4.61 -16.64
N ASP A 3 -6.06 3.87 -15.73
CA ASP A 3 -6.72 3.02 -14.74
C ASP A 3 -6.59 3.68 -13.35
N GLU A 4 -7.42 3.26 -12.40
CA GLU A 4 -7.48 3.82 -11.03
C GLU A 4 -7.61 5.35 -11.01
N PHE A 5 -8.43 5.90 -11.92
CA PHE A 5 -8.53 7.35 -12.14
C PHE A 5 -8.96 8.13 -10.88
N GLN A 6 -9.73 7.50 -9.97
CA GLN A 6 -10.18 8.11 -8.72
C GLN A 6 -9.04 8.58 -7.80
N ASP A 7 -7.82 8.07 -8.00
CA ASP A 7 -6.63 8.42 -7.22
C ASP A 7 -5.71 9.40 -7.94
N THR A 8 -6.13 9.90 -9.11
CA THR A 8 -5.38 10.90 -9.88
C THR A 8 -5.44 12.26 -9.20
N SER A 9 -4.28 12.84 -8.92
CA SER A 9 -4.20 14.21 -8.40
C SER A 9 -4.54 15.25 -9.47
N THR A 10 -4.99 16.44 -9.04
CA THR A 10 -5.32 17.54 -9.96
C THR A 10 -4.15 17.96 -10.86
N ILE A 11 -2.90 17.83 -10.40
CA ILE A 11 -1.70 18.14 -11.20
C ILE A 11 -1.48 17.07 -12.27
N GLN A 12 -1.58 15.79 -11.91
CA GLN A 12 -1.50 14.69 -12.88
C GLN A 12 -2.60 14.81 -13.93
N TRP A 13 -3.83 15.14 -13.50
CA TRP A 13 -4.94 15.36 -14.41
C TRP A 13 -4.67 16.48 -15.42
N LYS A 14 -4.18 17.64 -14.98
CA LYS A 14 -3.83 18.75 -15.89
C LYS A 14 -2.82 18.32 -16.96
N ASN A 15 -1.84 17.48 -16.59
CA ASN A 15 -0.86 16.96 -17.55
C ASN A 15 -1.51 15.97 -18.53
N PHE A 16 -2.30 15.03 -18.03
CA PHE A 16 -2.96 14.02 -18.87
C PHE A 16 -4.02 14.63 -19.80
N LYS A 17 -4.75 15.64 -19.34
CA LYS A 17 -5.79 16.31 -20.12
C LYS A 17 -5.28 16.82 -21.46
N VAL A 18 -4.10 17.44 -21.49
CA VAL A 18 -3.48 17.93 -22.74
C VAL A 18 -3.19 16.78 -23.70
N LEU A 19 -2.68 15.66 -23.19
CA LEU A 19 -2.40 14.47 -24.00
C LEU A 19 -3.69 13.81 -24.53
N LEU A 20 -4.74 13.80 -23.70
CA LEU A 20 -6.07 13.29 -24.08
C LEU A 20 -6.69 14.17 -25.16
N GLU A 21 -6.65 15.50 -25.02
CA GLU A 21 -7.15 16.46 -26.02
C GLU A 21 -6.43 16.33 -27.36
N GLU A 22 -5.10 16.23 -27.36
CA GLU A 22 -4.31 15.98 -28.57
C GLU A 22 -4.73 14.65 -29.23
N THR A 23 -4.89 13.60 -28.43
CA THR A 23 -5.31 12.29 -28.94
C THR A 23 -6.72 12.34 -29.52
N MET A 24 -7.66 13.02 -28.86
CA MET A 24 -9.04 13.22 -29.32
C MET A 24 -9.14 14.05 -30.60
N SER A 25 -8.13 14.85 -30.92
CA SER A 25 -8.09 15.63 -32.16
C SER A 25 -7.83 14.79 -33.42
N ARG A 26 -7.35 13.54 -33.25
CA ARG A 26 -7.02 12.63 -34.34
C ARG A 26 -8.20 11.75 -34.72
N GLU A 27 -8.38 11.49 -36.01
CA GLU A 27 -9.35 10.50 -36.48
C GLU A 27 -8.96 9.08 -36.03
N ASN A 28 -9.93 8.27 -35.60
CA ASN A 28 -9.76 6.90 -35.10
C ASN A 28 -8.90 6.72 -33.83
N ALA A 29 -8.70 7.76 -33.04
CA ALA A 29 -8.06 7.62 -31.74
C ALA A 29 -9.09 7.29 -30.63
N GLY A 30 -8.71 6.38 -29.72
CA GLY A 30 -9.55 5.96 -28.59
C GLY A 30 -8.84 6.22 -27.26
N ASN A 31 -9.53 6.88 -26.34
CA ASN A 31 -9.10 7.04 -24.95
C ASN A 31 -10.06 6.25 -24.05
N LEU A 32 -9.49 5.59 -23.04
CA LEU A 32 -10.24 4.86 -22.02
C LEU A 32 -9.76 5.32 -20.66
N ILE A 33 -10.71 5.74 -19.82
CA ILE A 33 -10.50 6.09 -18.42
C ILE A 33 -11.36 5.12 -17.61
N VAL A 34 -10.75 4.46 -16.64
CA VAL A 34 -11.40 3.51 -15.73
C VAL A 34 -11.12 3.97 -14.30
N GLY A 35 -12.13 3.87 -13.45
CA GLY A 35 -12.00 4.17 -12.02
C GLY A 35 -13.32 3.96 -11.29
N ASP A 36 -13.25 3.94 -9.96
CA ASP A 36 -14.40 3.82 -9.08
C ASP A 36 -14.28 4.85 -7.95
N VAL A 37 -15.22 5.80 -7.91
CA VAL A 37 -15.26 6.84 -6.87
C VAL A 37 -15.28 6.22 -5.47
N LYS A 38 -15.94 5.06 -5.32
CA LYS A 38 -16.08 4.34 -4.04
C LYS A 38 -14.74 3.78 -3.52
N GLN A 39 -13.74 3.68 -4.38
CA GLN A 39 -12.39 3.17 -4.04
C GLN A 39 -11.35 4.29 -3.87
N SER A 40 -11.77 5.57 -3.89
CA SER A 40 -10.84 6.68 -3.69
C SER A 40 -10.37 6.78 -2.24
N ILE A 41 -9.16 6.28 -1.96
CA ILE A 41 -8.54 6.26 -0.62
C ILE A 41 -7.31 7.18 -0.52
N TYR A 42 -6.90 7.82 -1.61
CA TYR A 42 -5.70 8.68 -1.67
C TYR A 42 -6.00 10.19 -1.57
N ARG A 43 -7.15 10.58 -0.97
CA ARG A 43 -7.51 12.00 -0.75
C ARG A 43 -6.41 12.80 -0.02
N TRP A 44 -5.66 12.15 0.88
CA TRP A 44 -4.54 12.76 1.60
C TRP A 44 -3.34 13.14 0.70
N ARG A 45 -3.26 12.60 -0.53
CA ARG A 45 -2.28 12.99 -1.56
C ARG A 45 -2.84 13.97 -2.60
N SER A 46 -3.90 14.69 -2.26
CA SER A 46 -4.60 15.61 -3.18
C SER A 46 -5.28 14.89 -4.36
N GLY A 47 -5.63 13.61 -4.20
CA GLY A 47 -6.57 12.94 -5.11
C GLY A 47 -7.94 13.60 -4.98
N ASP A 48 -8.52 14.00 -6.11
CA ASP A 48 -9.84 14.63 -6.14
C ASP A 48 -10.82 13.74 -6.91
N TRP A 49 -11.53 12.89 -6.15
CA TRP A 49 -12.53 11.97 -6.68
C TRP A 49 -13.65 12.70 -7.46
N ARG A 50 -13.86 14.01 -7.21
CA ARG A 50 -14.83 14.83 -7.93
C ARG A 50 -14.48 14.98 -9.41
N LEU A 51 -13.21 14.77 -9.79
CA LEU A 51 -12.77 14.76 -11.19
C LEU A 51 -13.43 13.62 -11.96
N LEU A 52 -13.47 12.41 -11.38
CA LEU A 52 -14.13 11.28 -12.01
C LEU A 52 -15.64 11.52 -12.13
N ASN A 53 -16.25 12.05 -11.05
CA ASN A 53 -17.69 12.32 -11.01
C ASN A 53 -18.14 13.47 -11.95
N ASN A 54 -17.21 14.29 -12.45
CA ASN A 54 -17.50 15.40 -13.36
C ASN A 54 -16.69 15.32 -14.66
N ILE A 55 -16.23 14.12 -15.04
CA ILE A 55 -15.36 13.91 -16.21
C ILE A 55 -16.01 14.38 -17.52
N ASP A 56 -17.34 14.34 -17.59
CA ASP A 56 -18.15 14.85 -18.70
C ASP A 56 -18.02 16.37 -18.87
N LYS A 57 -17.80 17.10 -17.78
CA LYS A 57 -17.62 18.56 -17.77
C LYS A 57 -16.18 18.98 -18.03
N GLU A 58 -15.23 18.06 -17.91
CA GLU A 58 -13.82 18.35 -18.12
C GLU A 58 -13.47 18.57 -19.60
N PHE A 59 -14.26 18.02 -20.52
CA PHE A 59 -14.06 18.19 -21.96
C PHE A 59 -15.08 19.16 -22.55
N ASN A 60 -14.65 19.99 -23.51
CA ASN A 60 -15.52 20.97 -24.16
C ASN A 60 -16.73 20.30 -24.84
N LYS A 61 -17.91 20.94 -24.79
CA LYS A 61 -19.17 20.42 -25.40
C LYS A 61 -19.08 20.15 -26.92
N SER A 62 -18.10 20.74 -27.61
CA SER A 62 -17.80 20.46 -29.02
C SER A 62 -17.08 19.13 -29.23
N ALA A 63 -16.42 18.59 -28.20
CA ALA A 63 -15.87 17.24 -28.16
C ALA A 63 -17.02 16.24 -27.95
N LYS A 64 -17.80 16.01 -29.00
CA LYS A 64 -18.66 14.82 -29.07
C LYS A 64 -17.77 13.59 -28.80
N LYS A 65 -18.16 12.78 -27.81
CA LYS A 65 -17.76 11.38 -27.53
C LYS A 65 -17.01 11.16 -26.21
N VAL A 66 -17.56 11.61 -25.08
CA VAL A 66 -17.36 10.87 -23.82
C VAL A 66 -18.53 9.91 -23.68
N SER A 67 -18.28 8.61 -23.81
CA SER A 67 -19.24 7.55 -23.50
C SER A 67 -18.96 7.07 -22.09
N ILE A 68 -19.96 7.19 -21.21
CA ILE A 68 -19.88 6.69 -19.83
C ILE A 68 -20.55 5.32 -19.82
N GLU A 69 -19.78 4.29 -19.47
CA GLU A 69 -20.26 2.92 -19.34
C GLU A 69 -20.08 2.51 -17.87
N THR A 70 -21.16 2.08 -17.22
CA THR A 70 -21.13 1.61 -15.83
C THR A 70 -21.13 0.10 -15.82
N LEU A 71 -20.22 -0.50 -15.04
CA LEU A 71 -20.14 -1.94 -14.83
C LEU A 71 -20.66 -2.28 -13.42
N ASP A 72 -21.81 -2.93 -13.36
CA ASP A 72 -22.53 -3.21 -12.10
C ASP A 72 -22.30 -4.63 -11.56
N THR A 73 -21.71 -5.53 -12.36
CA THR A 73 -21.61 -6.96 -12.03
C THR A 73 -20.26 -7.30 -11.42
N ASN A 74 -20.26 -7.95 -10.25
CA ASN A 74 -19.04 -8.36 -9.55
C ASN A 74 -18.66 -9.81 -9.90
N TYR A 75 -17.60 -9.97 -10.70
CA TYR A 75 -17.05 -11.27 -11.10
C TYR A 75 -15.92 -11.79 -10.17
N ARG A 76 -15.52 -11.00 -9.17
CA ARG A 76 -14.35 -11.28 -8.32
C ARG A 76 -14.72 -12.08 -7.07
N SER A 77 -15.86 -11.78 -6.48
CA SER A 77 -16.24 -12.26 -5.15
C SER A 77 -17.37 -13.29 -5.21
N ASP A 78 -17.42 -14.14 -4.19
CA ASP A 78 -18.56 -15.03 -3.98
C ASP A 78 -19.82 -14.24 -3.55
N ARG A 79 -20.98 -14.83 -3.82
CA ARG A 79 -22.30 -14.24 -3.58
C ARG A 79 -22.49 -13.64 -2.19
N ASN A 80 -22.14 -14.37 -1.12
CA ASN A 80 -22.38 -13.87 0.25
C ASN A 80 -21.52 -12.63 0.56
N ILE A 81 -20.32 -12.53 -0.03
CA ILE A 81 -19.44 -11.36 0.11
C ILE A 81 -20.05 -10.15 -0.60
N ILE A 82 -20.58 -10.34 -1.81
CA ILE A 82 -21.26 -9.28 -2.58
C ILE A 82 -22.48 -8.78 -1.82
N GLU A 83 -23.36 -9.69 -1.40
CA GLU A 83 -24.60 -9.35 -0.68
C GLU A 83 -24.30 -8.65 0.66
N PHE A 84 -23.27 -9.10 1.39
CA PHE A 84 -22.83 -8.44 2.62
C PHE A 84 -22.36 -7.01 2.36
N ASN A 85 -21.50 -6.78 1.36
CA ASN A 85 -21.01 -5.44 1.03
C ASN A 85 -22.15 -4.52 0.58
N ASN A 86 -23.06 -5.02 -0.25
CA ASN A 86 -24.24 -4.27 -0.67
C ASN A 86 -25.07 -3.82 0.54
N ALA A 87 -25.34 -4.72 1.49
CA ALA A 87 -26.10 -4.39 2.69
C ALA A 87 -25.36 -3.41 3.61
N PHE A 88 -24.06 -3.65 3.85
CA PHE A 88 -23.24 -2.83 4.73
C PHE A 88 -23.10 -1.40 4.23
N PHE A 89 -22.67 -1.20 2.98
CA PHE A 89 -22.43 0.14 2.46
C PHE A 89 -23.71 0.93 2.21
N THR A 90 -24.82 0.27 1.87
CA THR A 90 -26.13 0.94 1.77
C THR A 90 -26.53 1.58 3.11
N GLU A 91 -26.40 0.84 4.21
CA GLU A 91 -26.74 1.36 5.53
C GLU A 91 -25.70 2.38 6.03
N ALA A 92 -24.41 2.13 5.79
CA ALA A 92 -23.34 3.06 6.20
C ALA A 92 -23.48 4.43 5.54
N VAL A 93 -23.74 4.48 4.22
CA VAL A 93 -23.95 5.72 3.48
C VAL A 93 -25.18 6.46 3.99
N LYS A 94 -26.27 5.74 4.26
CA LYS A 94 -27.49 6.34 4.81
C LYS A 94 -27.24 7.00 6.17
N LEU A 95 -26.56 6.32 7.09
CA LEU A 95 -26.20 6.85 8.40
C LEU A 95 -25.30 8.08 8.29
N GLU A 96 -24.31 8.04 7.40
CA GLU A 96 -23.40 9.17 7.17
C GLU A 96 -24.14 10.39 6.60
N ILE A 97 -25.05 10.19 5.64
CA ILE A 97 -25.89 11.27 5.11
C ILE A 97 -26.76 11.86 6.23
N GLU A 98 -27.36 11.03 7.08
CA GLU A 98 -28.17 11.50 8.21
C GLU A 98 -27.36 12.37 9.19
N ASP A 99 -26.10 12.03 9.49
CA ASP A 99 -25.23 12.87 10.34
C ASP A 99 -24.76 14.17 9.66
N LEU A 100 -24.59 14.15 8.34
CA LEU A 100 -24.10 15.30 7.57
C LEU A 100 -25.19 16.29 7.14
N LYS A 101 -26.48 15.88 7.12
CA LYS A 101 -27.62 16.70 6.64
C LYS A 101 -27.65 18.10 7.26
N ASP A 102 -27.36 18.19 8.55
CA ASP A 102 -27.43 19.46 9.30
C ASP A 102 -26.11 20.28 9.22
N LYS A 103 -25.00 19.65 8.81
CA LYS A 103 -23.67 20.26 8.79
C LYS A 103 -23.28 20.78 7.42
N CYS A 104 -23.44 19.95 6.38
CA CYS A 104 -22.92 20.21 5.03
C CYS A 104 -23.84 19.63 3.93
N PRO A 105 -24.88 20.36 3.49
CA PRO A 105 -25.84 19.87 2.48
C PRO A 105 -25.22 19.55 1.11
N GLU A 106 -24.18 20.28 0.70
CA GLU A 106 -23.50 20.04 -0.58
C GLU A 106 -22.63 18.78 -0.56
N GLU A 107 -22.08 18.40 0.60
CA GLU A 107 -21.35 17.14 0.76
C GLU A 107 -22.30 15.93 0.76
N CYS A 108 -23.51 16.09 1.29
CA CYS A 108 -24.56 15.06 1.24
C CYS A 108 -24.91 14.68 -0.20
N LYS A 109 -25.21 15.68 -1.06
CA LYS A 109 -25.51 15.43 -2.48
C LYS A 109 -24.35 14.77 -3.22
N GLN A 110 -23.13 15.17 -2.87
CA GLN A 110 -21.92 14.57 -3.43
C GLN A 110 -21.80 13.08 -3.06
N LEU A 111 -22.06 12.74 -1.80
CA LEU A 111 -22.02 11.38 -1.29
C LEU A 111 -23.15 10.52 -1.89
N GLU A 112 -24.37 11.04 -1.97
CA GLU A 112 -25.52 10.38 -2.60
C GLU A 112 -25.23 10.01 -4.06
N ASN A 113 -24.67 10.95 -4.84
CA ASN A 113 -24.31 10.69 -6.23
C ASN A 113 -23.19 9.64 -6.34
N ALA A 114 -22.15 9.76 -5.52
CA ALA A 114 -20.98 8.87 -5.54
C ALA A 114 -21.31 7.41 -5.19
N TYR A 115 -22.33 7.18 -4.35
CA TYR A 115 -22.76 5.86 -3.90
C TYR A 115 -24.12 5.45 -4.47
N SER A 116 -24.64 6.15 -5.48
CA SER A 116 -25.92 5.82 -6.12
C SER A 116 -25.95 4.43 -6.75
N ASP A 117 -24.78 3.92 -7.16
CA ASP A 117 -24.54 2.62 -7.77
C ASP A 117 -23.76 1.67 -6.85
N VAL A 118 -23.89 1.82 -5.53
CA VAL A 118 -23.12 1.04 -4.54
C VAL A 118 -23.39 -0.47 -4.61
N CYS A 119 -24.60 -0.87 -5.00
CA CYS A 119 -25.01 -2.26 -5.05
C CYS A 119 -24.54 -2.94 -6.35
N GLN A 120 -23.82 -4.05 -6.20
CA GLN A 120 -23.32 -4.85 -7.31
C GLN A 120 -24.20 -6.09 -7.56
N GLN A 121 -24.32 -6.49 -8.82
CA GLN A 121 -25.01 -7.70 -9.24
C GLN A 121 -24.15 -8.95 -9.05
N VAL A 122 -24.79 -10.04 -8.68
CA VAL A 122 -24.17 -11.37 -8.61
C VAL A 122 -24.29 -12.03 -9.98
N PRO A 123 -23.20 -12.50 -10.59
CA PRO A 123 -23.26 -13.10 -11.91
C PRO A 123 -23.91 -14.49 -11.87
N ASP A 124 -24.54 -14.91 -12.98
CA ASP A 124 -25.33 -16.14 -13.06
C ASP A 124 -24.57 -17.42 -12.64
N HIS A 125 -23.26 -17.47 -12.88
CA HIS A 125 -22.40 -18.60 -12.54
C HIS A 125 -22.03 -18.66 -11.04
N HIS A 126 -22.28 -17.60 -10.27
CA HIS A 126 -22.14 -17.55 -8.80
C HIS A 126 -23.51 -17.60 -8.09
N SER A 127 -24.50 -18.23 -8.73
CA SER A 127 -25.86 -18.34 -8.20
C SER A 127 -25.94 -19.09 -6.87
N ASN A 128 -25.03 -20.05 -6.63
CA ASN A 128 -24.94 -20.76 -5.36
C ASN A 128 -24.33 -19.86 -4.27
N PRO A 129 -24.98 -19.72 -3.11
CA PRO A 129 -24.46 -18.91 -2.01
C PRO A 129 -23.17 -19.53 -1.46
N ASN A 130 -22.06 -18.83 -1.67
CA ASN A 130 -20.72 -19.17 -1.20
C ASN A 130 -20.05 -17.93 -0.58
N GLY A 131 -18.92 -18.13 0.09
CA GLY A 131 -18.20 -17.09 0.83
C GLY A 131 -18.69 -16.98 2.28
N SER A 132 -17.79 -16.63 3.19
CA SER A 132 -18.09 -16.51 4.61
C SER A 132 -17.56 -15.18 5.15
N ILE A 133 -18.38 -14.49 5.95
CA ILE A 133 -18.03 -13.26 6.64
C ILE A 133 -18.19 -13.53 8.14
N SER A 134 -17.17 -13.16 8.91
CA SER A 134 -17.21 -13.18 10.37
C SER A 134 -16.74 -11.82 10.89
N ILE A 135 -17.57 -11.16 11.68
CA ILE A 135 -17.26 -9.86 12.29
C ILE A 135 -17.21 -10.05 13.79
N GLN A 136 -16.09 -9.66 14.39
CA GLN A 136 -15.90 -9.72 15.82
C GLN A 136 -15.47 -8.34 16.33
N LEU A 137 -16.30 -7.75 17.19
CA LEU A 137 -15.97 -6.50 17.88
C LEU A 137 -15.20 -6.85 19.16
N LEU A 138 -13.94 -6.42 19.24
CA LEU A 138 -13.09 -6.61 20.40
C LEU A 138 -13.23 -5.41 21.35
N GLY A 139 -13.73 -5.64 22.56
CA GLY A 139 -13.83 -4.63 23.62
C GLY A 139 -13.26 -5.12 24.95
N GLY A 140 -12.88 -4.21 25.85
CA GLY A 140 -12.26 -4.51 27.17
C GLY A 140 -10.76 -4.20 27.21
N GLU A 141 -10.05 -4.75 28.20
CA GLU A 141 -8.58 -4.60 28.34
C GLU A 141 -7.82 -5.49 27.34
N ASN A 142 -6.55 -5.20 27.07
CA ASN A 142 -5.66 -5.96 26.16
C ASN A 142 -6.28 -6.28 24.80
N ILE A 143 -6.71 -5.24 24.09
CA ILE A 143 -7.33 -5.38 22.75
C ILE A 143 -6.30 -5.86 21.73
N GLU A 144 -5.07 -5.34 21.79
CA GLU A 144 -3.99 -5.67 20.85
C GLU A 144 -3.63 -7.15 20.91
N ASP A 145 -3.33 -7.70 22.09
CA ASP A 145 -3.00 -9.13 22.26
C ASP A 145 -4.13 -10.05 21.76
N ARG A 146 -5.38 -9.71 22.08
CA ARG A 146 -6.54 -10.49 21.62
C ARG A 146 -6.73 -10.39 20.11
N MET A 147 -6.45 -9.24 19.51
CA MET A 147 -6.46 -9.08 18.06
C MET A 147 -5.41 -9.98 17.42
N MET A 148 -4.18 -10.00 17.96
CA MET A 148 -3.10 -10.87 17.46
C MET A 148 -3.48 -12.35 17.55
N GLN A 149 -3.92 -12.80 18.73
CA GLN A 149 -4.34 -14.18 18.95
C GLN A 149 -5.50 -14.57 18.03
N THR A 150 -6.54 -13.74 17.94
CA THR A 150 -7.71 -14.03 17.09
C THR A 150 -7.33 -14.10 15.62
N THR A 151 -6.37 -13.27 15.18
CA THR A 151 -5.86 -13.28 13.81
C THR A 151 -5.13 -14.60 13.53
N LEU A 152 -4.22 -15.02 14.41
CA LEU A 152 -3.50 -16.28 14.27
C LEU A 152 -4.46 -17.48 14.30
N ASP A 153 -5.38 -17.55 15.27
CA ASP A 153 -6.39 -18.61 15.36
C ASP A 153 -7.25 -18.71 14.09
N THR A 154 -7.50 -17.57 13.43
CA THR A 154 -8.26 -17.53 12.18
C THR A 154 -7.43 -18.09 11.02
N VAL A 155 -6.14 -17.74 10.95
CA VAL A 155 -5.22 -18.29 9.95
C VAL A 155 -5.07 -19.80 10.15
N ASP A 156 -4.89 -20.28 11.38
CA ASP A 156 -4.80 -21.70 11.70
C ASP A 156 -6.03 -22.47 11.20
N LYS A 157 -7.23 -21.99 11.53
CA LYS A 157 -8.49 -22.60 11.04
C LYS A 157 -8.59 -22.66 9.53
N LEU A 158 -8.05 -21.65 8.81
CA LEU A 158 -8.08 -21.64 7.35
C LEU A 158 -7.06 -22.63 6.77
N VAL A 159 -5.87 -22.69 7.33
CA VAL A 159 -4.82 -23.63 6.89
C VAL A 159 -5.20 -25.08 7.22
N GLU A 160 -5.77 -25.35 8.39
CA GLU A 160 -6.33 -26.67 8.76
C GLU A 160 -7.42 -27.14 7.79
N ARG A 161 -8.17 -26.20 7.19
CA ARG A 161 -9.17 -26.47 6.15
C ARG A 161 -8.56 -26.63 4.75
N GLY A 162 -7.23 -26.54 4.62
CA GLY A 162 -6.49 -26.72 3.38
C GLY A 162 -6.35 -25.46 2.52
N VAL A 163 -6.60 -24.26 3.07
CA VAL A 163 -6.34 -23.01 2.34
C VAL A 163 -4.83 -22.76 2.31
N PRO A 164 -4.20 -22.64 1.12
CA PRO A 164 -2.77 -22.38 1.05
C PRO A 164 -2.45 -20.95 1.51
N CYS A 165 -1.32 -20.77 2.22
CA CYS A 165 -0.95 -19.47 2.81
C CYS A 165 -0.90 -18.32 1.79
N ASN A 166 -0.51 -18.59 0.54
CA ASN A 166 -0.48 -17.58 -0.54
C ASN A 166 -1.87 -17.11 -1.02
N LYS A 167 -2.96 -17.67 -0.49
CA LYS A 167 -4.34 -17.23 -0.70
C LYS A 167 -4.92 -16.49 0.51
N ILE A 168 -4.11 -16.29 1.56
CA ILE A 168 -4.50 -15.57 2.78
C ILE A 168 -3.80 -14.21 2.76
N ALA A 169 -4.55 -13.14 2.99
CA ALA A 169 -4.01 -11.79 3.13
C ALA A 169 -4.55 -11.16 4.43
N ILE A 170 -3.66 -10.53 5.20
CA ILE A 170 -4.02 -9.77 6.40
C ILE A 170 -3.90 -8.28 6.05
N LEU A 171 -5.03 -7.57 6.13
CA LEU A 171 -5.10 -6.14 5.84
C LEU A 171 -5.30 -5.36 7.13
N VAL A 172 -4.44 -4.37 7.36
CA VAL A 172 -4.53 -3.45 8.51
C VAL A 172 -4.51 -2.01 8.05
N ARG A 173 -5.01 -1.11 8.92
CA ARG A 173 -5.12 0.31 8.60
C ARG A 173 -3.79 1.04 8.63
N SER A 174 -2.87 0.63 9.50
CA SER A 174 -1.61 1.32 9.78
C SER A 174 -0.42 0.36 9.72
N ASN A 175 0.70 0.85 9.17
CA ASN A 175 1.97 0.15 9.06
C ASN A 175 2.51 -0.34 10.42
N ARG A 176 2.26 0.41 11.49
CA ARG A 176 2.70 0.00 12.84
C ARG A 176 2.15 -1.38 13.22
N ASN A 177 0.87 -1.63 12.95
CA ASN A 177 0.25 -2.90 13.28
C ASN A 177 0.81 -4.06 12.45
N ILE A 178 1.37 -3.80 11.25
CA ILE A 178 1.98 -4.84 10.42
C ILE A 178 3.20 -5.42 11.11
N GLN A 179 4.03 -4.56 11.72
CA GLN A 179 5.25 -4.99 12.43
C GLN A 179 4.89 -5.84 13.65
N ASP A 180 3.93 -5.37 14.47
CA ASP A 180 3.48 -6.09 15.66
C ASP A 180 2.86 -7.46 15.30
N ILE A 181 2.05 -7.53 14.24
CA ILE A 181 1.48 -8.80 13.73
C ILE A 181 2.59 -9.72 13.23
N ALA A 182 3.56 -9.18 12.49
CA ALA A 182 4.64 -9.98 11.92
C ALA A 182 5.52 -10.61 13.00
N GLU A 183 5.94 -9.82 13.99
CA GLU A 183 6.70 -10.30 15.14
C GLU A 183 5.91 -11.34 15.93
N TYR A 184 4.62 -11.10 16.16
CA TYR A 184 3.76 -12.06 16.84
C TYR A 184 3.68 -13.39 16.08
N PHE A 185 3.46 -13.36 14.76
CA PHE A 185 3.39 -14.56 13.93
C PHE A 185 4.73 -15.31 13.91
N MET A 186 5.86 -14.62 13.81
CA MET A 186 7.20 -15.24 13.84
C MET A 186 7.49 -15.95 15.17
N ASN A 187 6.99 -15.41 16.28
CA ASN A 187 7.21 -15.99 17.61
C ASN A 187 6.23 -17.13 17.96
N HIS A 188 5.09 -17.23 17.28
CA HIS A 188 4.00 -18.16 17.63
C HIS A 188 3.61 -19.13 16.51
N SER A 189 4.20 -19.03 15.31
CA SER A 189 3.88 -19.88 14.17
C SER A 189 5.06 -20.03 13.21
N ASP A 190 5.03 -21.08 12.38
CA ASP A 190 6.01 -21.32 11.33
C ASP A 190 5.54 -20.83 9.94
N TYR A 191 4.52 -19.96 9.90
CA TYR A 191 3.96 -19.52 8.63
C TYR A 191 4.92 -18.62 7.86
N PRO A 192 5.08 -18.84 6.54
CA PRO A 192 5.86 -17.93 5.70
C PRO A 192 5.09 -16.61 5.56
N LEU A 193 5.60 -15.57 6.22
CA LEU A 193 5.04 -14.23 6.13
C LEU A 193 5.83 -13.38 5.13
N VAL A 194 5.12 -12.64 4.28
CA VAL A 194 5.70 -11.65 3.37
C VAL A 194 5.09 -10.30 3.67
N SER A 195 5.93 -9.30 3.93
CA SER A 195 5.50 -7.93 4.19
C SER A 195 6.61 -6.95 3.85
N ASP A 196 6.31 -6.03 2.92
CA ASP A 196 7.23 -4.97 2.50
C ASP A 196 7.59 -4.00 3.64
N GLU A 197 6.75 -3.94 4.68
CA GLU A 197 6.92 -3.01 5.80
C GLU A 197 7.51 -3.69 7.04
N ALA A 198 7.31 -5.00 7.21
CA ALA A 198 7.89 -5.76 8.34
C ALA A 198 9.33 -6.19 8.05
N PHE A 199 9.65 -6.57 6.82
CA PHE A 199 10.97 -7.09 6.44
C PHE A 199 11.81 -6.04 5.70
N ARG A 200 11.89 -4.87 6.29
CA ARG A 200 12.62 -3.72 5.75
C ARG A 200 14.12 -3.92 5.90
N LEU A 201 14.82 -4.09 4.76
CA LEU A 201 16.29 -4.20 4.75
C LEU A 201 16.98 -2.94 5.30
N ASP A 202 16.36 -1.78 5.18
CA ASP A 202 16.87 -0.52 5.75
C ASP A 202 16.62 -0.38 7.26
N ALA A 203 15.90 -1.31 7.88
CA ALA A 203 15.89 -1.49 9.32
C ALA A 203 17.02 -2.43 9.80
N SER A 204 17.62 -3.23 8.90
CA SER A 204 18.73 -4.11 9.26
C SER A 204 19.96 -3.28 9.59
N GLN A 205 20.37 -3.33 10.85
CA GLN A 205 21.56 -2.64 11.34
C GLN A 205 22.80 -3.05 10.53
N ALA A 206 22.91 -4.31 10.09
CA ALA A 206 24.02 -4.79 9.29
C ALA A 206 24.05 -4.13 7.91
N VAL A 207 22.90 -4.10 7.22
CA VAL A 207 22.75 -3.43 5.92
C VAL A 207 23.05 -1.93 6.05
N CYS A 208 22.50 -1.27 7.07
CA CYS A 208 22.75 0.15 7.33
C CYS A 208 24.23 0.44 7.60
N THR A 209 24.94 -0.46 8.30
CA THR A 209 26.38 -0.32 8.56
C THR A 209 27.19 -0.43 7.27
N LEU A 210 26.88 -1.43 6.44
CA LEU A 210 27.53 -1.62 5.14
C LEU A 210 27.29 -0.43 4.19
N VAL A 211 26.03 0.03 4.08
CA VAL A 211 25.67 1.18 3.25
C VAL A 211 26.36 2.46 3.74
N ASN A 212 26.45 2.69 5.04
CA ASN A 212 27.19 3.84 5.58
C ASN A 212 28.69 3.76 5.28
N ALA A 213 29.31 2.58 5.36
CA ALA A 213 30.71 2.40 5.00
C ALA A 213 30.97 2.73 3.52
N LEU A 214 30.13 2.23 2.62
CA LEU A 214 30.18 2.58 1.19
C LEU A 214 29.97 4.09 0.96
N TYR A 215 29.01 4.68 1.68
CA TYR A 215 28.69 6.10 1.56
C TYR A 215 29.88 6.99 1.99
N ILE A 216 30.59 6.64 3.07
CA ILE A 216 31.80 7.36 3.53
C ILE A 216 32.93 7.27 2.51
N LEU A 217 33.09 6.14 1.81
CA LEU A 217 34.08 6.03 0.74
C LEU A 217 33.81 7.04 -0.38
N VAL A 218 32.55 7.31 -0.71
CA VAL A 218 32.17 8.32 -1.72
C VAL A 218 32.21 9.74 -1.16
N HIS A 219 31.77 9.92 0.09
CA HIS A 219 31.61 11.22 0.77
C HIS A 219 32.46 11.32 2.05
N PRO A 220 33.80 11.39 1.95
CA PRO A 220 34.70 11.29 3.10
C PRO A 220 34.61 12.45 4.10
N ASN A 221 34.00 13.57 3.70
CA ASN A 221 33.84 14.75 4.55
C ASN A 221 32.46 14.81 5.23
N ASP A 222 31.63 13.78 5.11
CA ASP A 222 30.33 13.72 5.79
C ASP A 222 30.50 13.28 7.24
N ASN A 223 30.60 14.27 8.12
CA ASN A 223 30.77 14.05 9.56
C ASN A 223 29.60 13.29 10.21
N ILE A 224 28.38 13.39 9.66
CA ILE A 224 27.21 12.68 10.19
C ILE A 224 27.33 11.20 9.84
N ALA A 225 27.69 10.88 8.60
CA ALA A 225 27.92 9.50 8.19
C ALA A 225 29.06 8.85 8.99
N LEU A 226 30.19 9.56 9.18
CA LEU A 226 31.32 9.08 9.98
C LEU A 226 30.95 8.78 11.44
N ALA A 227 30.21 9.70 12.08
CA ALA A 227 29.73 9.50 13.45
C ALA A 227 28.74 8.33 13.53
N THR A 228 27.88 8.17 12.52
CA THR A 228 26.90 7.08 12.42
C THR A 228 27.59 5.72 12.28
N LEU A 229 28.59 5.62 11.39
CA LEU A 229 29.35 4.38 11.22
C LEU A 229 30.12 4.01 12.48
N ASN A 230 30.76 4.97 13.16
CA ASN A 230 31.43 4.72 14.44
C ASN A 230 30.48 4.10 15.47
N LYS A 231 29.30 4.69 15.65
CA LYS A 231 28.27 4.16 16.56
C LYS A 231 27.85 2.73 16.19
N PHE A 232 27.76 2.44 14.90
CA PHE A 232 27.36 1.12 14.42
C PHE A 232 28.46 0.07 14.63
N CYS A 233 29.73 0.43 14.40
CA CYS A 233 30.88 -0.42 14.69
C CYS A 233 30.98 -0.81 16.18
N ASP A 234 30.63 0.11 17.09
CA ASP A 234 30.56 -0.19 18.53
C ASP A 234 29.55 -1.30 18.84
N THR A 235 28.44 -1.36 18.09
CA THR A 235 27.39 -2.38 18.28
C THR A 235 27.89 -3.78 17.92
N TYR A 236 28.77 -3.90 16.93
CA TYR A 236 29.36 -5.16 16.47
C TYR A 236 30.71 -5.48 17.10
N SER A 237 31.13 -4.75 18.14
CA SER A 237 32.43 -4.94 18.80
C SER A 237 33.61 -4.96 17.81
N VAL A 238 33.52 -4.15 16.75
CA VAL A 238 34.60 -3.99 15.77
C VAL A 238 35.74 -3.25 16.46
N ALA A 239 36.92 -3.87 16.52
CA ALA A 239 38.07 -3.31 17.24
C ALA A 239 38.76 -2.22 16.40
N GLY A 240 38.95 -1.03 17.00
CA GLY A 240 39.67 0.09 16.37
C GLY A 240 38.75 1.12 15.71
N ASN A 241 39.34 2.24 15.28
CA ASN A 241 38.60 3.33 14.61
C ASN A 241 38.36 2.96 13.13
N MET A 242 37.39 2.09 12.88
CA MET A 242 37.10 1.58 11.53
C MET A 242 36.84 2.69 10.49
N PRO A 243 36.12 3.79 10.81
CA PRO A 243 35.99 4.90 9.86
C PRO A 243 37.32 5.57 9.50
N GLU A 244 38.25 5.70 10.44
CA GLU A 244 39.59 6.23 10.16
C GLU A 244 40.40 5.26 9.29
N GLN A 245 40.24 3.95 9.47
CA GLN A 245 40.87 2.93 8.62
C GLN A 245 40.30 2.96 7.19
N LEU A 246 38.98 3.11 7.03
CA LEU A 246 38.32 3.27 5.73
C LEU A 246 38.82 4.50 4.99
N LEU A 247 38.98 5.63 5.69
CA LEU A 247 39.49 6.87 5.10
C LEU A 247 40.99 6.76 4.76
N THR A 248 41.78 6.10 5.61
CA THR A 248 43.22 5.90 5.39
C THR A 248 43.49 5.03 4.17
N ASN A 249 42.74 3.93 4.02
CA ASN A 249 42.89 2.98 2.92
C ASN A 249 41.91 3.23 1.77
N ARG A 250 41.33 4.44 1.68
CA ARG A 250 40.23 4.76 0.77
C ARG A 250 40.54 4.44 -0.69
N SER A 251 41.75 4.74 -1.16
CA SER A 251 42.14 4.47 -2.55
C SER A 251 42.10 2.98 -2.88
N GLU A 252 42.53 2.13 -1.94
CA GLU A 252 42.51 0.68 -2.11
C GLU A 252 41.07 0.15 -2.22
N TYR A 253 40.15 0.63 -1.38
CA TYR A 253 38.74 0.24 -1.45
C TYR A 253 38.05 0.67 -2.75
N LEU A 254 38.39 1.85 -3.28
CA LEU A 254 37.77 2.37 -4.51
C LEU A 254 38.26 1.67 -5.79
N GLU A 255 39.39 0.99 -5.73
CA GLU A 255 39.92 0.19 -6.85
C GLU A 255 39.26 -1.19 -6.94
N MET A 256 38.53 -1.62 -5.90
CA MET A 256 37.87 -2.92 -5.85
C MET A 256 36.55 -2.93 -6.64
N PRO A 257 36.23 -4.03 -7.35
CA PRO A 257 34.87 -4.28 -7.83
C PRO A 257 33.88 -4.22 -6.67
N LEU A 258 32.66 -3.72 -6.94
CA LEU A 258 31.66 -3.50 -5.89
C LEU A 258 31.37 -4.77 -5.07
N PHE A 259 31.34 -5.94 -5.72
CA PHE A 259 31.12 -7.22 -5.05
C PHE A 259 32.23 -7.53 -4.03
N ASP A 260 33.49 -7.49 -4.46
CA ASP A 260 34.66 -7.77 -3.61
C ASP A 260 34.78 -6.75 -2.48
N LEU A 261 34.48 -5.47 -2.78
CA LEU A 261 34.42 -4.40 -1.79
C LEU A 261 33.37 -4.71 -0.72
N THR A 262 32.16 -5.11 -1.11
CA THR A 262 31.09 -5.44 -0.15
C THR A 262 31.41 -6.67 0.68
N GLU A 263 32.02 -7.72 0.13
CA GLU A 263 32.44 -8.90 0.90
C GLU A 263 33.54 -8.54 1.91
N ARG A 264 34.52 -7.74 1.49
CA ARG A 264 35.59 -7.28 2.37
C ARG A 264 35.04 -6.45 3.52
N LEU A 265 34.19 -5.46 3.22
CA LEU A 265 33.55 -4.64 4.25
C LEU A 265 32.68 -5.48 5.18
N PHE A 266 31.94 -6.47 4.66
CA PHE A 266 31.13 -7.36 5.47
C PHE A 266 31.97 -8.13 6.50
N ALA A 267 33.14 -8.63 6.09
CA ALA A 267 34.07 -9.33 6.96
C ALA A 267 34.76 -8.38 7.97
N GLU A 268 35.26 -7.23 7.53
CA GLU A 268 35.95 -6.26 8.40
C GLU A 268 35.00 -5.62 9.43
N LEU A 269 33.74 -5.41 9.07
CA LEU A 269 32.69 -4.89 9.94
C LEU A 269 32.00 -5.99 10.78
N LYS A 270 32.41 -7.26 10.64
CA LYS A 270 31.88 -8.41 11.39
C LYS A 270 30.36 -8.55 11.35
N LEU A 271 29.76 -8.30 10.21
CA LEU A 271 28.30 -8.22 10.06
C LEU A 271 27.58 -9.57 10.11
N GLY A 272 28.31 -10.69 10.17
CA GLY A 272 27.77 -12.04 10.26
C GLY A 272 28.04 -12.76 11.60
N GLU A 273 28.67 -12.08 12.57
CA GLU A 273 28.92 -12.56 13.94
C GLU A 273 27.88 -12.02 14.91
#